data_AF-A0A351K9H8-F1
#
_entry.id   AF-A0A351K9H8-F1
#
_cell.length_a   1.000
_cell.length_b   1.000
_cell.length_c   1.000
_cell.angle_alpha   90.00
_cell.angle_beta   90.00
_cell.angle_gamma   90.00
#
_symmetry.space_group_name_H-M   'P 1'
#
loop_
_entity.id
_entity.type
_entity.pdbx_description
1 polymer ?
#
loop_
_entity_poly.entity_id
_entity_poly.type
_entity_poly.pdbx_seq_one_letter_code
_entity_poly.pdbx_strand_id
1 'polypeptide(L)'
;MIRTVLAGLRPTTVPGLRWSSRVTAGALALVAAAGMFSVLATASGLADLLGNGDDTVLLVTLGGLAGLASSIGFTRIRSAQRIRDADVLGGVTLCLLILIVMVGALHLLIGTTGSFVDALADATAGLTTTALGVLSPDAGDHAGRFLRAGSQWIGGFGALMVAVAILPFFGAER
;
A
#
# COMPACT_ATOMS: atom_id res chain seq x y z
N MET A 1 -22.71 -32.12 -37.52
CA MET A 1 -21.53 -32.88 -37.04
C MET A 1 -20.34 -32.00 -36.60
N ILE A 2 -20.25 -30.72 -36.99
CA ILE A 2 -19.13 -29.82 -36.60
C ILE A 2 -19.14 -29.38 -35.12
N ARG A 3 -20.32 -29.26 -34.47
CA ARG A 3 -20.41 -28.84 -33.06
C ARG A 3 -19.84 -29.85 -32.06
N THR A 4 -19.79 -31.14 -32.42
CA THR A 4 -19.29 -32.20 -31.55
C THR A 4 -17.76 -32.25 -31.53
N VAL A 5 -17.10 -31.88 -32.64
CA VAL A 5 -15.63 -31.84 -32.75
C VAL A 5 -15.04 -30.68 -31.95
N LEU A 6 -15.73 -29.53 -31.90
CA LEU A 6 -15.32 -28.37 -31.11
C LEU A 6 -15.48 -28.54 -29.58
N ALA A 7 -16.29 -29.51 -29.13
CA ALA A 7 -16.43 -29.80 -27.70
C ALA A 7 -15.19 -30.49 -27.11
N GLY A 8 -14.40 -31.19 -27.94
CA GLY A 8 -13.16 -31.85 -27.55
C GLY A 8 -11.93 -30.93 -27.50
N LEU A 9 -12.06 -29.68 -27.95
CA LEU A 9 -11.00 -28.68 -27.98
C LEU A 9 -11.10 -27.67 -26.82
N ARG A 10 -11.87 -27.96 -25.77
CA ARG A 10 -11.70 -27.19 -24.53
C ARG A 10 -10.31 -27.52 -24.01
N PRO A 11 -9.37 -26.55 -23.96
CA PRO A 11 -8.09 -26.80 -23.33
C PRO A 11 -8.40 -27.25 -21.92
N THR A 12 -8.02 -28.48 -21.59
CA THR A 12 -7.96 -28.93 -20.21
C THR A 12 -6.97 -28.00 -19.54
N THR A 13 -7.48 -26.97 -18.87
CA THR A 13 -6.65 -26.13 -18.03
C THR A 13 -6.09 -27.06 -16.98
N VAL A 14 -4.85 -27.50 -17.17
CA VAL A 14 -4.05 -28.14 -16.14
C VAL A 14 -4.22 -27.23 -14.92
N PRO A 15 -4.71 -27.72 -13.77
CA PRO A 15 -4.83 -26.89 -12.59
C PRO A 15 -3.42 -26.57 -12.12
N GLY A 16 -2.82 -25.53 -12.71
CA GLY A 16 -1.63 -24.90 -12.14
C GLY A 16 -2.00 -24.51 -10.72
N LEU A 17 -1.11 -24.79 -9.76
CA LEU A 17 -1.30 -24.55 -8.34
C LEU A 17 -1.84 -23.12 -8.12
N ARG A 18 -3.16 -23.00 -7.95
CA ARG A 18 -3.86 -21.75 -7.72
C ARG A 18 -3.73 -21.41 -6.25
N TRP A 19 -3.50 -20.14 -5.95
CA TRP A 19 -3.34 -19.70 -4.57
C TRP A 19 -4.69 -19.72 -3.84
N SER A 20 -4.63 -19.90 -2.52
CA SER A 20 -5.81 -19.69 -1.68
C SER A 20 -6.14 -18.20 -1.61
N SER A 21 -7.41 -17.88 -1.42
CA SER A 21 -7.91 -16.50 -1.31
C SER A 21 -7.11 -15.65 -0.30
N ARG A 22 -6.78 -16.21 0.89
CA ARG A 22 -5.93 -15.56 1.90
C ARG A 22 -4.53 -15.21 1.40
N VAL A 23 -3.90 -16.12 0.68
CA VAL A 23 -2.53 -15.92 0.15
C VAL A 23 -2.54 -14.86 -0.95
N THR A 24 -3.52 -14.89 -1.86
CA THR A 24 -3.68 -13.85 -2.89
C THR A 24 -3.94 -12.49 -2.26
N ALA A 25 -4.88 -12.38 -1.31
CA ALA A 25 -5.19 -11.12 -0.64
C ALA A 25 -4.00 -10.57 0.16
N GLY A 26 -3.28 -11.42 0.89
CA GLY A 26 -2.07 -11.01 1.63
C GLY A 26 -0.92 -10.57 0.71
N ALA A 27 -0.70 -11.26 -0.40
CA ALA A 27 0.31 -10.86 -1.37
C ALA A 27 -0.04 -9.53 -2.05
N LEU A 28 -1.32 -9.33 -2.41
CA LEU A 28 -1.79 -8.06 -2.95
C LEU A 28 -1.64 -6.93 -1.93
N ALA A 29 -1.94 -7.18 -0.65
CA ALA A 29 -1.76 -6.21 0.43
C ALA A 29 -0.30 -5.76 0.56
N LEU A 30 0.64 -6.71 0.54
CA LEU A 30 2.08 -6.41 0.62
C LEU A 30 2.55 -5.60 -0.60
N VAL A 31 2.17 -6.02 -1.80
CA VAL A 31 2.55 -5.34 -3.06
C VAL A 31 1.95 -3.94 -3.12
N ALA A 32 0.68 -3.78 -2.75
CA ALA A 32 0.01 -2.48 -2.70
C ALA A 32 0.68 -1.55 -1.67
N ALA A 33 0.97 -2.03 -0.46
CA ALA A 33 1.68 -1.26 0.55
C ALA A 33 3.07 -0.83 0.08
N ALA A 34 3.85 -1.75 -0.50
CA ALA A 34 5.18 -1.45 -1.06
C ALA A 34 5.12 -0.46 -2.23
N GLY A 35 4.06 -0.54 -3.06
CA GLY A 35 3.83 0.39 -4.17
C GLY A 35 3.49 1.80 -3.68
N MET A 36 2.57 1.93 -2.72
CA MET A 36 2.23 3.22 -2.11
C MET A 36 3.43 3.81 -1.38
N PHE A 37 4.17 2.99 -0.64
CA PHE A 37 5.42 3.37 0.01
C PHE A 37 6.45 3.90 -0.99
N SER A 38 6.63 3.21 -2.13
CA SER A 38 7.54 3.63 -3.20
C SER A 38 7.21 5.03 -3.71
N VAL A 39 5.93 5.30 -3.99
CA VAL A 39 5.48 6.62 -4.47
C VAL A 39 5.72 7.67 -3.40
N LEU A 40 5.33 7.40 -2.16
CA LEU A 40 5.47 8.34 -1.05
C LEU A 40 6.94 8.66 -0.74
N ALA A 41 7.81 7.66 -0.67
CA ALA A 41 9.24 7.82 -0.43
C ALA A 41 9.89 8.62 -1.57
N THR A 42 9.62 8.25 -2.83
CA THR A 42 10.19 8.95 -3.99
C THR A 42 9.73 10.40 -4.05
N ALA A 43 8.43 10.65 -3.85
CA ALA A 43 7.89 12.00 -3.86
C ALA A 43 8.41 12.85 -2.69
N SER A 44 8.59 12.27 -1.50
CA SER A 44 9.23 12.96 -0.37
C SER A 44 10.68 13.30 -0.66
N GLY A 45 11.43 12.40 -1.32
CA GLY A 45 12.80 12.65 -1.76
C GLY A 45 12.89 13.74 -2.83
N LEU A 46 11.92 13.81 -3.74
CA LEU A 46 11.85 14.92 -4.69
C LEU A 46 11.47 16.25 -4.02
N ALA A 47 10.62 16.21 -2.99
CA ALA A 47 10.27 17.39 -2.20
C ALA A 47 11.47 17.91 -1.39
N ASP A 48 12.36 17.02 -0.96
CA ASP A 48 13.58 17.35 -0.25
C ASP A 48 14.55 18.24 -1.06
N LEU A 49 14.55 18.10 -2.39
CA LEU A 49 15.34 18.96 -3.29
C LEU A 49 14.93 20.45 -3.24
N LEU A 50 13.76 20.77 -2.70
CA LEU A 50 13.33 22.15 -2.46
C LEU A 50 13.97 22.73 -1.18
N GLY A 51 14.53 21.87 -0.33
CA GLY A 51 15.24 22.21 0.91
C GLY A 51 16.73 21.93 0.80
N ASN A 52 17.27 21.16 1.75
CA ASN A 52 18.71 20.87 1.80
C ASN A 52 19.12 19.74 0.85
N GLY A 53 18.19 18.83 0.51
CA GLY A 53 18.44 17.72 -0.41
C GLY A 53 19.25 16.55 0.18
N ASP A 54 19.51 16.55 1.49
CA ASP A 54 20.34 15.54 2.16
C ASP A 54 19.72 14.15 2.13
N ASP A 55 18.39 14.05 2.26
CA ASP A 55 17.64 12.80 2.31
C ASP A 55 17.22 12.31 0.93
N THR A 56 17.35 13.16 -0.09
CA THR A 56 16.90 12.89 -1.47
C THR A 56 17.42 11.54 -1.99
N VAL A 57 18.73 11.30 -1.88
CA VAL A 57 19.35 10.08 -2.43
C VAL A 57 18.81 8.85 -1.72
N LEU A 58 18.70 8.89 -0.39
CA LEU A 58 18.15 7.80 0.40
C LEU A 58 16.70 7.51 0.00
N LEU A 59 15.86 8.54 -0.06
CA LEU A 59 14.43 8.43 -0.31
C LEU A 59 14.11 7.96 -1.73
N VAL A 60 14.80 8.48 -2.74
CA VAL A 60 14.58 8.09 -4.14
C VAL A 60 15.11 6.69 -4.41
N THR A 61 16.27 6.30 -3.86
CA THR A 61 16.80 4.94 -4.04
C THR A 61 15.94 3.90 -3.33
N LEU A 62 15.55 4.15 -2.08
CA LEU A 62 14.66 3.28 -1.32
C LEU A 62 13.28 3.17 -1.97
N GLY A 63 12.70 4.31 -2.38
CA GLY A 63 11.43 4.36 -3.08
C GLY A 63 11.47 3.63 -4.43
N GLY A 64 12.53 3.83 -5.22
CA GLY A 64 12.72 3.15 -6.49
C GLY A 64 12.89 1.63 -6.35
N LEU A 65 13.68 1.18 -5.37
CA LEU A 65 13.86 -0.25 -5.08
C LEU A 65 12.57 -0.90 -4.60
N ALA A 66 11.82 -0.24 -3.70
CA ALA A 66 10.51 -0.72 -3.25
C ALA A 66 9.50 -0.80 -4.41
N GLY A 67 9.53 0.18 -5.32
CA GLY A 67 8.66 0.21 -6.50
C GLY A 67 8.98 -0.91 -7.48
N LEU A 68 10.27 -1.16 -7.72
CA LEU A 68 10.71 -2.27 -8.55
C LEU A 68 10.34 -3.62 -7.92
N ALA A 69 10.56 -3.79 -6.61
CA ALA A 69 10.18 -4.99 -5.88
C ALA A 69 8.67 -5.23 -5.91
N SER A 70 7.87 -4.17 -5.73
CA SER A 70 6.41 -4.20 -5.83
C SER A 70 5.96 -4.60 -7.23
N SER A 71 6.51 -3.97 -8.27
CA SER A 71 6.19 -4.27 -9.68
C SER A 71 6.50 -5.73 -10.05
N ILE A 72 7.72 -6.20 -9.70
CA ILE A 72 8.11 -7.60 -9.91
C ILE A 72 7.20 -8.54 -9.10
N GLY A 73 6.91 -8.20 -7.84
CA GLY A 73 6.02 -8.94 -6.97
C GLY A 73 4.62 -9.10 -7.59
N PHE A 74 4.05 -8.02 -8.11
CA PHE A 74 2.74 -8.00 -8.74
C PHE A 74 2.65 -8.98 -9.91
N THR A 75 3.65 -8.99 -10.80
CA THR A 75 3.67 -9.90 -11.96
C THR A 75 3.73 -11.39 -11.59
N ARG A 76 4.12 -11.71 -10.36
CA ARG A 76 4.24 -13.09 -9.86
C ARG A 76 2.99 -13.57 -9.11
N ILE A 77 2.06 -12.69 -8.77
CA ILE A 77 0.85 -13.05 -8.03
C ILE A 77 -0.06 -13.90 -8.91
N ARG A 78 -0.44 -15.08 -8.41
CA ARG A 78 -1.48 -15.91 -9.02
C ARG A 78 -2.81 -15.64 -8.33
N SER A 79 -3.78 -15.16 -9.11
CA SER A 79 -5.10 -14.87 -8.58
C SER A 79 -5.84 -16.15 -8.17
N ALA A 80 -6.50 -16.10 -7.01
CA ALA A 80 -7.46 -17.12 -6.61
C ALA A 80 -8.68 -17.09 -7.55
N GLN A 81 -9.31 -18.24 -7.76
CA GLN A 81 -10.51 -18.30 -8.63
C GLN A 81 -11.69 -17.51 -8.06
N ARG A 82 -11.78 -17.41 -6.72
CA ARG A 82 -12.74 -16.58 -5.99
C ARG A 82 -12.04 -16.05 -4.75
N ILE A 83 -12.12 -14.73 -4.55
CA ILE A 83 -11.64 -14.08 -3.33
C ILE A 83 -12.85 -13.92 -2.41
N ARG A 84 -12.70 -14.28 -1.14
CA ARG A 84 -13.75 -14.13 -0.11
C ARG A 84 -13.75 -12.70 0.39
N ASP A 85 -14.93 -12.13 0.65
CA ASP A 85 -15.09 -10.75 1.12
C ASP A 85 -14.29 -10.48 2.42
N ALA A 86 -14.32 -11.43 3.36
CA ALA A 86 -13.53 -11.37 4.58
C ALA A 86 -12.01 -11.31 4.31
N ASP A 87 -11.52 -12.01 3.29
CA ASP A 87 -10.10 -12.00 2.93
C ASP A 87 -9.72 -10.69 2.23
N VAL A 88 -10.64 -10.04 1.50
CA VAL A 88 -10.45 -8.68 0.95
C VAL A 88 -10.30 -7.67 2.07
N LEU A 89 -11.23 -7.64 3.03
CA LEU A 89 -11.17 -6.75 4.20
C LEU A 89 -9.91 -6.99 5.04
N GLY A 90 -9.54 -8.26 5.24
CA GLY A 90 -8.31 -8.64 5.89
C GLY A 90 -7.07 -8.15 5.13
N GLY A 91 -7.07 -8.25 3.81
CA GLY A 91 -6.01 -7.73 2.94
C GLY A 91 -5.87 -6.21 3.02
N VAL A 92 -6.97 -5.46 3.00
CA VAL A 92 -6.96 -4.00 3.18
C VAL A 92 -6.39 -3.61 4.54
N THR A 93 -6.83 -4.28 5.60
CA THR A 93 -6.32 -4.04 6.97
C THR A 93 -4.82 -4.33 7.05
N LEU A 94 -4.38 -5.46 6.49
CA LEU A 94 -2.96 -5.82 6.44
C LEU A 94 -2.13 -4.81 5.64
N CYS A 95 -2.65 -4.32 4.52
CA CYS A 95 -2.02 -3.29 3.71
C CYS A 95 -1.77 -2.02 4.52
N LEU A 96 -2.79 -1.54 5.24
CA LEU A 96 -2.67 -0.38 6.12
C LEU A 96 -1.61 -0.59 7.22
N LEU A 97 -1.62 -1.74 7.90
CA LEU A 97 -0.66 -2.04 8.97
C LEU A 97 0.79 -2.08 8.45
N ILE A 98 1.01 -2.71 7.29
CA ILE A 98 2.34 -2.72 6.65
C ILE A 98 2.77 -1.28 6.32
N LEU A 99 1.86 -0.49 5.74
CA LEU A 99 2.16 0.88 5.36
C LEU A 99 2.49 1.76 6.57
N ILE A 100 1.79 1.60 7.70
CA ILE A 100 2.10 2.29 8.97
C ILE A 100 3.52 1.99 9.43
N VAL A 101 3.93 0.72 9.41
CA VAL A 101 5.29 0.33 9.81
C VAL A 101 6.33 0.92 8.86
N MET A 102 6.07 0.89 7.54
CA MET A 102 7.00 1.42 6.55
C MET A 102 7.13 2.95 6.62
N VAL A 103 6.03 3.68 6.81
CA VAL A 103 6.05 5.15 7.00
C VAL A 103 6.70 5.53 8.33
N GLY A 104 6.44 4.78 9.40
CA GLY A 104 7.14 4.96 10.68
C GLY A 104 8.65 4.75 10.53
N ALA A 105 9.08 3.76 9.74
CA ALA A 105 10.49 3.57 9.43
C ALA A 105 11.08 4.75 8.65
N LEU A 106 10.34 5.37 7.72
CA LEU A 106 10.80 6.60 7.05
C LEU A 106 11.01 7.72 8.04
N HIS A 107 10.06 7.98 8.94
CA HIS A 107 10.18 9.02 9.97
C HIS A 107 11.48 8.91 10.78
N LEU A 108 11.91 7.67 11.09
CA LEU A 108 13.18 7.40 11.77
C LEU A 108 14.39 7.60 10.84
N LEU A 109 14.31 7.16 9.59
CA LEU A 109 15.40 7.27 8.61
C LEU A 109 15.75 8.71 8.25
N ILE A 110 14.74 9.57 8.08
CA ILE A 110 14.93 11.01 7.76
C ILE A 110 15.05 11.88 9.03
N GLY A 111 15.13 11.26 10.22
CA GLY A 111 15.38 11.97 11.47
C GLY A 111 14.26 12.91 11.95
N THR A 112 13.03 12.78 11.46
CA THR A 112 11.89 13.58 11.98
C THR A 112 11.59 13.32 13.47
N THR A 113 11.99 12.16 13.97
CA THR A 113 12.03 11.82 15.40
C THR A 113 13.06 10.73 15.66
N GLY A 114 13.63 10.71 16.87
CA GLY A 114 14.47 9.62 17.36
C GLY A 114 13.71 8.52 18.10
N SER A 115 12.40 8.70 18.33
CA SER A 115 11.56 7.77 19.09
C SER A 115 10.77 6.85 18.15
N PHE A 116 10.95 5.54 18.31
CA PHE A 116 10.17 4.53 17.57
C PHE A 116 8.66 4.68 17.81
N VAL A 117 8.27 4.99 19.06
CA VAL A 117 6.87 5.13 19.44
C VAL A 117 6.27 6.35 18.76
N ASP A 118 6.98 7.48 18.75
CA ASP A 118 6.48 8.72 18.14
C ASP A 118 6.39 8.56 16.62
N ALA A 119 7.36 7.90 15.99
CA ALA A 119 7.34 7.62 14.56
C ALA A 119 6.14 6.75 14.15
N LEU A 120 5.87 5.69 14.92
CA LEU A 120 4.74 4.79 14.66
C LEU A 120 3.41 5.49 14.94
N ALA A 121 3.34 6.30 16.00
CA ALA A 121 2.14 7.08 16.34
C ALA A 121 1.82 8.12 15.26
N ASP A 122 2.82 8.86 14.77
CA ASP A 122 2.63 9.87 13.72
C ASP A 122 2.26 9.21 12.37
N ALA A 123 2.90 8.10 12.00
CA ALA A 123 2.56 7.33 10.81
C ALA A 123 1.12 6.78 10.88
N THR A 124 0.73 6.24 12.04
CA THR A 124 -0.65 5.78 12.29
C THR A 124 -1.61 6.95 12.15
N ALA A 125 -1.31 8.08 12.78
CA ALA A 125 -2.16 9.26 12.75
C ALA A 125 -2.36 9.80 11.33
N GLY A 126 -1.27 9.91 10.56
CA GLY A 126 -1.31 10.32 9.15
C GLY A 126 -2.15 9.37 8.31
N LEU A 127 -1.82 8.08 8.27
CA LEU A 127 -2.48 7.10 7.38
C LEU A 127 -3.92 6.78 7.76
N THR A 128 -4.28 6.92 9.04
CA THR A 128 -5.69 6.80 9.46
C THR A 128 -6.42 8.15 9.44
N THR A 129 -5.72 9.23 9.06
CA THR A 129 -6.22 10.60 9.02
C THR A 129 -6.76 11.10 10.37
N THR A 130 -6.29 10.53 11.47
CA THR A 130 -6.62 11.02 12.80
C THR A 130 -5.71 12.20 13.14
N ALA A 131 -6.28 13.34 13.50
CA ALA A 131 -5.53 14.56 13.83
C ALA A 131 -4.86 14.49 15.23
N LEU A 132 -4.13 13.41 15.51
CA LEU A 132 -3.49 13.08 16.79
C LEU A 132 -1.98 12.84 16.63
N GLY A 133 -1.35 13.41 15.60
CA GLY A 133 0.09 13.31 15.37
C GLY A 133 0.89 13.92 16.53
N VAL A 134 1.97 13.26 16.93
CA VAL A 134 2.81 13.67 18.08
C VAL A 134 3.85 14.69 17.64
N LEU A 135 4.28 14.62 16.38
CA LEU A 135 5.35 15.46 15.88
C LEU A 135 4.78 16.80 15.38
N SER A 136 5.43 17.92 15.69
CA SER A 136 4.95 19.25 15.29
C SER A 136 4.94 19.42 13.75
N PRO A 137 3.91 20.02 13.14
CA PRO A 137 3.78 20.14 11.68
C PRO A 137 4.94 20.86 11.00
N ASP A 138 5.54 21.84 11.70
CA ASP A 138 6.60 22.69 11.14
C ASP A 138 8.01 22.16 11.40
N ALA A 139 8.14 21.15 12.28
CA ALA A 139 9.42 20.70 12.84
C ALA A 139 10.27 19.79 11.92
N GLY A 140 9.88 19.62 10.66
CA GLY A 140 10.64 18.83 9.68
C GLY A 140 11.11 19.66 8.48
N ASP A 141 12.13 19.17 7.78
CA ASP A 141 12.49 19.68 6.44
C ASP A 141 11.39 19.33 5.42
N HIS A 142 11.52 19.79 4.19
CA HIS A 142 10.57 19.64 3.09
C HIS A 142 10.18 18.17 2.86
N ALA A 143 11.14 17.24 2.97
CA ALA A 143 10.88 15.80 2.95
C ALA A 143 9.88 15.38 4.03
N GLY A 144 10.13 15.75 5.29
CA GLY A 144 9.31 15.37 6.43
C GLY A 144 7.90 15.97 6.39
N ARG A 145 7.78 17.22 5.94
CA ARG A 145 6.47 17.88 5.75
C ARG A 145 5.67 17.18 4.65
N PHE A 146 6.31 16.88 3.52
CA PHE A 146 5.67 16.17 2.42
C PHE A 146 5.28 14.75 2.82
N LEU A 147 6.15 14.02 3.53
CA LEU A 147 5.88 12.67 4.01
C LEU A 147 4.59 12.60 4.82
N ARG A 148 4.37 13.57 5.72
CA ARG A 148 3.14 13.66 6.53
C ARG A 148 1.91 13.97 5.70
N ALA A 149 1.96 15.04 4.90
CA ALA A 149 0.84 15.44 4.06
C ALA A 149 0.47 14.34 3.06
N GLY A 150 1.48 13.70 2.46
CA GLY A 150 1.32 12.56 1.55
C GLY A 150 0.75 11.33 2.24
N SER A 151 1.20 11.01 3.46
CA SER A 151 0.63 9.92 4.26
C SER A 151 -0.85 10.15 4.57
N GLN A 152 -1.21 11.38 4.96
CA GLN A 152 -2.60 11.76 5.19
C GLN A 152 -3.44 11.67 3.92
N TRP A 153 -2.90 12.10 2.79
CA TRP A 153 -3.58 12.01 1.50
C TRP A 153 -3.84 10.55 1.07
N ILE A 154 -2.83 9.69 1.20
CA ILE A 154 -2.95 8.24 0.94
C ILE A 154 -3.98 7.62 1.88
N GLY A 155 -3.95 7.97 3.16
CA GLY A 155 -4.91 7.51 4.16
C GLY A 155 -6.36 7.88 3.82
N GLY A 156 -6.60 9.15 3.52
CA GLY A 156 -7.93 9.65 3.16
C GLY A 156 -8.47 9.01 1.88
N PHE A 157 -7.62 8.87 0.86
CA PHE A 157 -8.00 8.18 -0.37
C PHE A 157 -8.29 6.70 -0.13
N GLY A 158 -7.48 6.02 0.69
CA GLY A 158 -7.70 4.63 1.09
C GLY A 158 -9.05 4.43 1.79
N ALA A 159 -9.38 5.28 2.75
CA ALA A 159 -10.66 5.24 3.45
C ALA A 159 -11.85 5.47 2.49
N LEU A 160 -11.74 6.41 1.56
CA LEU A 160 -12.75 6.66 0.53
C LEU A 160 -12.97 5.43 -0.36
N MET A 161 -11.89 4.80 -0.83
CA MET A 161 -11.97 3.60 -1.65
C MET A 161 -12.62 2.43 -0.92
N VAL A 162 -12.32 2.26 0.38
CA VAL A 162 -12.99 1.26 1.21
C VAL A 162 -14.48 1.55 1.35
N ALA A 163 -14.86 2.80 1.62
CA ALA A 163 -16.27 3.18 1.71
C ALA A 163 -17.05 2.89 0.42
N VAL A 164 -16.48 3.23 -0.74
CA VAL A 164 -17.08 2.95 -2.06
C VAL A 164 -17.13 1.44 -2.33
N ALA A 165 -16.08 0.70 -1.99
CA ALA A 165 -16.02 -0.75 -2.21
C ALA A 165 -17.03 -1.53 -1.37
N ILE A 166 -17.38 -1.03 -0.17
CA ILE A 166 -18.34 -1.69 0.72
C ILE A 166 -19.79 -1.29 0.39
N LEU A 167 -20.01 -0.17 -0.32
CA LEU A 167 -21.36 0.34 -0.63
C LEU A 167 -22.34 -0.71 -1.23
N PRO A 168 -21.94 -1.58 -2.19
CA PRO A 168 -22.85 -2.57 -2.75
C PRO A 168 -23.40 -3.57 -1.73
N PHE A 169 -22.66 -3.84 -0.64
CA PHE A 169 -23.09 -4.77 0.40
C PHE A 169 -24.24 -4.21 1.26
N PHE A 170 -24.36 -2.88 1.37
CA PHE A 170 -25.45 -2.24 2.12
C PHE A 170 -26.68 -1.93 1.26
N GLY A 171 -26.52 -1.85 -0.06
CA GLY A 171 -27.60 -1.52 -1.01
C GLY A 171 -28.41 -2.72 -1.52
N ALA A 172 -27.94 -3.94 -1.30
CA ALA A 172 -28.53 -5.17 -1.84
C ALA A 172 -29.78 -5.68 -1.09
N GLU A 173 -30.21 -5.00 -0.03
CA GLU A 173 -31.35 -5.41 0.81
C GLU A 173 -32.69 -4.74 0.41
N ARG A 174 -32.87 -4.35 -0.86
CA ARG A 174 -34.15 -3.79 -1.36
C ARG A 174 -34.59 -4.47 -2.65
#